data_AF-A0A2P2M6H1-F1
#
_entry.id   AF-A0A2P2M6H1-F1
#
_cell.length_a   1.000
_cell.length_b   1.000
_cell.length_c   1.000
_cell.angle_alpha   90.00
_cell.angle_beta   90.00
_cell.angle_gamma   90.00
#
_symmetry.space_group_name_H-M   'P 1'
#
loop_
_entity.id
_entity.type
_entity.pdbx_description
1 polymer ?
#
loop_
_entity_poly.entity_id
_entity_poly.type
_entity_poly.pdbx_seq_one_letter_code
_entity_poly.pdbx_strand_id
1 'polypeptide(L)'
;MDGGIEPKMSVPRDEELSEDLGFGNFGCSHYRRKCKIRAPCCDEVFDCRHCHNELKNSLEVNPNDRHDVPRHELKRVICSLCHTEQDVQQHCIHCGVCMGKYFCSECKFFDDDISKWQYHCSECGICRTGGEENFFHCSKCGKILIPYLGNSSFGPYFFEL
;
A
#
# COMPACT_ATOMS: atom_id res chain seq x y z
N MET A 1 -10.79 12.41 73.75
CA MET A 1 -9.51 12.77 73.10
C MET A 1 -9.67 12.41 71.64
N ASP A 2 -9.61 13.47 70.81
CA ASP A 2 -9.47 13.53 69.36
C ASP A 2 -10.59 12.88 68.49
N GLY A 3 -11.18 13.53 67.48
CA GLY A 3 -10.91 14.82 66.83
C GLY A 3 -10.68 14.64 65.32
N GLY A 4 -11.40 15.42 64.48
CA GLY A 4 -11.07 15.72 63.06
C GLY A 4 -11.74 14.79 62.02
N ILE A 5 -12.72 15.23 61.20
CA ILE A 5 -12.69 16.17 60.06
C ILE A 5 -11.98 15.58 58.82
N GLU A 6 -12.76 15.36 57.74
CA GLU A 6 -12.31 14.99 56.40
C GLU A 6 -11.43 16.07 55.75
N PRO A 7 -10.63 15.70 54.73
CA PRO A 7 -10.86 16.36 53.44
C PRO A 7 -10.75 15.42 52.22
N LYS A 8 -11.54 15.76 51.20
CA LYS A 8 -11.44 15.24 49.83
C LYS A 8 -10.12 15.64 49.18
N MET A 9 -9.44 14.70 48.52
CA MET A 9 -8.48 15.00 47.46
C MET A 9 -8.63 13.99 46.31
N SER A 10 -9.02 14.54 45.17
CA SER A 10 -9.00 13.98 43.82
C SER A 10 -7.61 13.52 43.40
N VAL A 11 -7.51 12.46 42.58
CA VAL A 11 -6.78 12.43 41.29
C VAL A 11 -7.05 11.05 40.61
N PRO A 12 -7.28 11.02 39.28
CA PRO A 12 -7.64 9.83 38.52
C PRO A 12 -6.41 9.05 38.02
N ARG A 13 -6.60 7.74 37.80
CA ARG A 13 -5.80 6.77 37.02
C ARG A 13 -6.25 5.41 37.56
N ASP A 14 -6.92 4.57 36.79
CA ASP A 14 -6.26 3.72 35.79
C ASP A 14 -7.10 3.63 34.50
N GLU A 15 -6.90 4.57 33.58
CA GLU A 15 -6.95 4.24 32.16
C GLU A 15 -5.50 3.91 31.77
N GLU A 16 -5.06 2.67 31.98
CA GLU A 16 -3.80 2.21 31.40
C GLU A 16 -3.88 0.78 30.91
N LEU A 17 -3.56 0.68 29.62
CA LEU A 17 -3.08 -0.49 28.88
C LEU A 17 -4.09 -1.62 28.66
N SER A 18 -5.16 -1.31 27.91
CA SER A 18 -5.39 -2.15 26.73
C SER A 18 -4.43 -1.68 25.64
N GLU A 19 -3.18 -2.17 25.72
CA GLU A 19 -2.36 -2.28 24.53
C GLU A 19 -3.12 -3.22 23.58
N ASP A 20 -3.97 -2.62 22.76
CA ASP A 20 -4.36 -3.20 21.49
C ASP A 20 -3.02 -3.58 20.83
N LEU A 21 -2.73 -4.87 20.83
CA LEU A 21 -1.69 -5.45 20.01
C LEU A 21 -2.10 -5.15 18.57
N GLY A 22 -1.76 -3.94 18.16
CA GLY A 22 -2.28 -3.29 16.98
C GLY A 22 -1.89 -4.10 15.78
N PHE A 23 -2.79 -4.99 15.37
CA PHE A 23 -3.02 -5.26 13.96
C PHE A 23 -3.62 -4.00 13.34
N GLY A 24 -2.93 -2.86 13.49
CA GLY A 24 -3.24 -1.61 12.85
C GLY A 24 -3.29 -1.87 11.36
N ASN A 25 -4.33 -1.35 10.71
CA ASN A 25 -4.51 -1.48 9.28
C ASN A 25 -3.36 -0.79 8.54
N PHE A 26 -2.25 -1.50 8.32
CA PHE A 26 -1.12 -0.98 7.55
C PHE A 26 -1.47 -0.92 6.07
N GLY A 27 -1.13 0.22 5.45
CA GLY A 27 -1.37 0.49 4.03
C GLY A 27 -2.24 1.72 3.84
N CYS A 28 -2.99 1.74 2.75
CA CYS A 28 -3.91 2.81 2.41
C CYS A 28 -5.17 2.22 1.72
N SER A 29 -6.09 3.09 1.28
CA SER A 29 -7.27 2.69 0.51
C SER A 29 -6.93 1.98 -0.80
N HIS A 30 -5.74 2.22 -1.38
CA HIS A 30 -5.32 1.58 -2.62
C HIS A 30 -4.79 0.16 -2.40
N TYR A 31 -3.93 -0.03 -1.39
CA TYR A 31 -3.23 -1.30 -1.13
C TYR A 31 -3.03 -1.55 0.35
N ARG A 32 -3.19 -2.81 0.75
CA ARG A 32 -2.88 -3.26 2.11
C ARG A 32 -1.42 -3.72 2.14
N ARG A 33 -0.55 -3.10 2.93
CA ARG A 33 0.87 -3.47 2.98
C ARG A 33 1.54 -2.93 4.23
N LYS A 34 2.65 -3.53 4.64
CA LYS A 34 3.39 -3.16 5.85
C LYS A 34 4.68 -2.39 5.54
N CYS A 35 4.67 -1.61 4.46
CA CYS A 35 5.72 -0.67 4.15
C CYS A 35 5.18 0.61 3.50
N LYS A 36 5.93 1.69 3.68
CA LYS A 36 5.82 2.96 2.96
C LYS A 36 6.92 3.05 1.92
N ILE A 37 6.72 3.85 0.89
CA ILE A 37 7.71 4.12 -0.15
C ILE A 37 8.43 5.44 0.12
N ARG A 38 9.70 5.52 -0.29
CA ARG A 38 10.41 6.79 -0.47
C ARG A 38 10.39 7.14 -1.95
N ALA A 39 9.66 8.20 -2.29
CA ALA A 39 9.42 8.59 -3.68
C ALA A 39 10.71 9.16 -4.30
N PRO A 40 11.29 8.54 -5.34
CA PRO A 40 12.57 8.98 -5.91
C PRO A 40 12.50 10.34 -6.63
N CYS A 41 11.30 10.84 -6.94
CA CYS A 41 11.10 12.13 -7.60
C CYS A 41 11.28 13.32 -6.65
N CYS A 42 11.03 13.15 -5.35
CA CYS A 42 10.98 14.27 -4.38
C CYS A 42 11.50 13.91 -2.98
N ASP A 43 11.97 12.67 -2.76
CA ASP A 43 12.46 12.20 -1.46
C ASP A 43 11.45 12.41 -0.32
N GLU A 44 10.17 12.22 -0.61
CA GLU A 44 9.10 12.22 0.39
C GLU A 44 8.58 10.80 0.65
N VAL A 45 7.98 10.57 1.82
CA VAL A 45 7.47 9.25 2.23
C VAL A 45 5.97 9.20 2.10
N PHE A 46 5.48 8.19 1.39
CA PHE A 46 4.05 7.95 1.19
C PHE A 46 3.73 6.49 1.40
N ASP A 47 2.47 6.17 1.70
CA ASP A 47 2.06 4.78 1.75
C ASP A 47 2.28 4.13 0.37
N CYS A 48 1.64 4.62 -0.72
CA CYS A 48 1.90 4.19 -2.12
C CYS A 48 2.20 5.36 -3.06
N ARG A 49 2.56 4.99 -4.30
CA ARG A 49 2.54 5.88 -5.45
C ARG A 49 1.20 6.59 -5.70
N HIS A 50 0.06 5.95 -5.45
CA HIS A 50 -1.24 6.58 -5.70
C HIS A 50 -1.52 7.67 -4.68
N CYS A 51 -1.28 7.43 -3.38
CA CYS A 51 -1.30 8.47 -2.35
C CYS A 51 -0.37 9.63 -2.70
N HIS A 52 0.84 9.35 -3.18
CA HIS A 52 1.76 10.39 -3.65
C HIS A 52 1.14 11.19 -4.81
N ASN A 53 0.74 10.51 -5.89
CA ASN A 53 0.28 11.17 -7.11
C ASN A 53 -1.02 11.95 -6.88
N GLU A 54 -1.94 11.44 -6.06
CA GLU A 54 -3.16 12.16 -5.68
C GLU A 54 -2.84 13.46 -4.95
N LEU A 55 -1.89 13.42 -4.00
CA LEU A 55 -1.48 14.60 -3.24
C LEU A 55 -0.70 15.59 -4.11
N LYS A 56 0.28 15.10 -4.88
CA LYS A 56 1.17 15.93 -5.71
C LYS A 56 0.52 16.48 -6.98
N ASN A 57 -0.60 15.91 -7.43
CA ASN A 57 -1.36 16.43 -8.57
C ASN A 57 -2.68 17.09 -8.16
N SER A 58 -2.89 17.37 -6.88
CA SER A 58 -4.10 18.05 -6.42
C SER A 58 -4.19 19.48 -6.97
N LEU A 59 -5.39 20.08 -6.92
CA LEU A 59 -5.62 21.45 -7.38
C LEU A 59 -4.87 22.50 -6.54
N GLU A 60 -4.52 22.16 -5.30
CA GLU A 60 -3.80 23.04 -4.37
C GLU A 60 -2.30 23.09 -4.69
N VAL A 61 -1.78 22.12 -5.44
CA VAL A 61 -0.37 22.10 -5.85
C VAL A 61 -0.17 22.97 -7.08
N ASN A 62 0.89 23.79 -7.03
CA ASN A 62 1.34 24.60 -8.17
C ASN A 62 1.52 23.68 -9.40
N PRO A 63 0.95 24.02 -10.57
CA PRO A 63 1.07 23.21 -11.78
C PRO A 63 2.50 22.80 -12.15
N ASN A 64 3.50 23.62 -11.82
CA ASN A 64 4.90 23.33 -12.10
C ASN A 64 5.53 22.30 -11.14
N ASP A 65 4.92 22.10 -9.98
CA ASP A 65 5.39 21.14 -8.97
C ASP A 65 4.63 19.81 -9.04
N ARG A 66 3.70 19.65 -9.98
CA ARG A 66 2.94 18.42 -10.20
C ARG A 66 3.80 17.34 -10.83
N HIS A 67 3.77 16.15 -10.24
CA HIS A 67 4.56 15.03 -10.72
C HIS A 67 4.05 13.70 -10.18
N ASP A 68 4.42 12.63 -10.89
CA ASP A 68 4.11 11.26 -10.54
C ASP A 68 5.36 10.51 -10.08
N VAL A 69 5.17 9.49 -9.25
CA VAL A 69 6.25 8.55 -8.91
C VAL A 69 6.64 7.73 -10.14
N PRO A 70 7.93 7.73 -10.56
CA PRO A 70 8.43 6.79 -11.56
C PRO A 70 8.53 5.39 -10.95
N ARG A 71 7.46 4.59 -11.11
CA ARG A 71 7.24 3.32 -10.38
C ARG A 71 8.42 2.33 -10.41
N HIS A 72 9.14 2.24 -11.53
CA HIS A 72 10.23 1.28 -11.71
C HIS A 72 11.55 1.76 -11.08
N GLU A 73 11.65 3.04 -10.73
CA GLU A 73 12.84 3.65 -10.14
C GLU A 73 12.82 3.63 -8.60
N LEU A 74 11.79 3.04 -8.00
CA LEU A 74 11.64 2.94 -6.56
C LEU A 74 12.72 2.02 -5.97
N LYS A 75 13.59 2.59 -5.11
CA LYS A 75 14.74 1.88 -4.53
C LYS A 75 14.61 1.62 -3.03
N ARG A 76 13.85 2.45 -2.31
CA ARG A 76 13.81 2.45 -0.84
C ARG A 76 12.38 2.34 -0.31
N VAL A 77 12.22 1.55 0.75
CA VAL A 77 10.97 1.38 1.49
C VAL A 77 11.22 1.48 2.98
N ILE A 78 10.21 1.90 3.73
CA ILE A 78 10.23 2.03 5.19
C ILE A 78 9.26 1.01 5.76
N CYS A 79 9.72 0.12 6.63
CA CYS A 79 8.86 -0.85 7.30
C CYS A 79 7.85 -0.12 8.19
N SER A 80 6.56 -0.42 8.05
CA SER A 80 5.52 0.23 8.85
C SER A 80 5.45 -0.27 10.31
N LEU A 81 6.14 -1.37 10.63
CA LEU A 81 6.16 -1.96 11.97
C LEU A 81 7.34 -1.45 12.81
N CYS A 82 8.56 -1.53 12.26
CA CYS A 82 9.78 -1.17 13.00
C CYS A 82 10.47 0.09 12.46
N HIS A 83 9.89 0.76 11.46
CA HIS A 83 10.38 2.01 10.88
C HIS A 83 11.77 1.93 10.23
N THR A 84 12.30 0.72 10.01
CA THR A 84 13.56 0.53 9.30
C THR A 84 13.41 0.91 7.83
N GLU A 85 14.24 1.85 7.37
CA GLU A 85 14.40 2.14 5.95
C GLU A 85 15.41 1.16 5.33
N GLN A 86 15.06 0.59 4.18
CA GLN A 86 15.82 -0.46 3.53
C GLN A 86 15.60 -0.45 2.00
N ASP A 87 16.43 -1.21 1.28
CA ASP A 87 16.21 -1.44 -0.14
C ASP A 87 14.95 -2.29 -0.37
N VAL A 88 14.33 -2.11 -1.54
CA VAL A 88 13.12 -2.84 -1.93
C VAL A 88 13.36 -4.34 -1.90
N GLN A 89 12.64 -5.00 -0.99
CA GLN A 89 12.57 -6.45 -0.88
C GLN A 89 11.30 -6.81 -0.10
N GLN A 90 10.84 -8.06 -0.19
CA GLN A 90 9.56 -8.47 0.41
C GLN A 90 9.54 -8.43 1.94
N HIS A 91 10.68 -8.70 2.58
CA HIS A 91 10.76 -8.87 4.03
C HIS A 91 11.57 -7.73 4.67
N CYS A 92 11.15 -7.28 5.85
CA CYS A 92 11.94 -6.29 6.57
C CYS A 92 13.29 -6.88 7.01
N ILE A 93 14.39 -6.16 6.78
CA ILE A 93 15.74 -6.62 7.16
C ILE A 93 15.95 -6.67 8.67
N HIS A 94 15.18 -5.89 9.43
CA HIS A 94 15.35 -5.75 10.86
C HIS A 94 14.38 -6.65 11.64
N CYS A 95 13.07 -6.55 11.38
CA CYS A 95 12.06 -7.32 12.11
C CYS A 95 11.58 -8.59 11.38
N GLY A 96 12.03 -8.83 10.13
CA GLY A 96 11.66 -10.02 9.37
C GLY A 96 10.22 -10.05 8.84
N VAL A 97 9.39 -9.03 9.12
CA VAL A 97 7.99 -9.06 8.70
C VAL A 97 7.84 -9.09 7.18
N CYS A 98 6.89 -9.89 6.68
CA CYS A 98 6.45 -9.85 5.30
C CYS A 98 5.63 -8.57 5.03
N MET A 99 6.20 -7.68 4.20
CA MET A 99 5.65 -6.35 3.90
C MET A 99 4.54 -6.36 2.86
N GLY A 100 4.40 -7.46 2.11
CA GLY A 100 3.26 -7.73 1.22
C GLY A 100 3.24 -9.20 0.83
N LYS A 101 2.11 -9.88 1.05
CA LYS A 101 1.94 -11.29 0.66
C LYS A 101 2.19 -11.50 -0.83
N TYR A 102 1.63 -10.63 -1.67
CA TYR A 102 2.04 -10.49 -3.06
C TYR A 102 3.16 -9.44 -3.14
N PHE A 103 4.27 -9.81 -3.76
CA PHE A 103 5.40 -8.93 -4.01
C PHE A 103 5.89 -9.12 -5.45
N CYS A 104 6.05 -8.00 -6.17
CA CYS A 104 6.70 -7.99 -7.48
C CYS A 104 7.96 -7.12 -7.41
N SER A 105 9.11 -7.75 -7.58
CA SER A 105 10.42 -7.09 -7.57
C SER A 105 10.63 -6.17 -8.77
N GLU A 106 10.03 -6.47 -9.93
CA GLU A 106 10.14 -5.65 -11.14
C GLU A 106 9.33 -4.35 -11.00
N CYS A 107 8.09 -4.45 -10.54
CA CYS A 107 7.21 -3.30 -10.33
C CYS A 107 7.38 -2.62 -8.97
N LYS A 108 8.22 -3.16 -8.08
CA LYS A 108 8.41 -2.69 -6.69
C LYS A 108 7.07 -2.62 -5.93
N PHE A 109 6.21 -3.60 -6.16
CA PHE A 109 4.82 -3.60 -5.74
C PHE A 109 4.55 -4.57 -4.58
N PHE A 110 3.70 -4.16 -3.64
CA PHE A 110 3.39 -4.88 -2.40
C PHE A 110 1.87 -4.82 -2.15
N ASP A 111 1.23 -5.97 -1.94
CA ASP A 111 -0.16 -6.05 -1.50
C ASP A 111 -0.38 -7.31 -0.64
N ASP A 112 -1.02 -7.15 0.51
CA ASP A 112 -1.45 -8.23 1.39
C ASP A 112 -2.82 -8.80 0.94
N ASP A 113 -3.55 -8.07 0.10
CA ASP A 113 -4.81 -8.54 -0.47
C ASP A 113 -4.59 -9.44 -1.69
N ILE A 114 -4.27 -10.70 -1.45
CA ILE A 114 -4.07 -11.72 -2.50
C ILE A 114 -5.36 -12.13 -3.21
N SER A 115 -6.54 -11.68 -2.74
CA SER A 115 -7.83 -12.05 -3.35
C SER A 115 -8.03 -11.42 -4.73
N LYS A 116 -7.21 -10.43 -5.09
CA LYS A 116 -7.21 -9.79 -6.41
C LYS A 116 -6.48 -10.62 -7.47
N TRP A 117 -5.86 -11.75 -7.11
CA TRP A 117 -5.14 -12.64 -8.02
C TRP A 117 -4.12 -11.87 -8.87
N GLN A 118 -3.26 -11.10 -8.20
CA GLN A 118 -2.27 -10.27 -8.86
C GLN A 118 -1.24 -11.14 -9.58
N TYR A 119 -0.80 -10.68 -10.75
CA TYR A 119 0.30 -11.30 -11.48
C TYR A 119 1.13 -10.23 -12.20
N HIS A 120 2.42 -10.49 -12.39
CA HIS A 120 3.26 -9.63 -13.22
C HIS A 120 3.12 -10.06 -14.68
N CYS A 121 2.67 -9.14 -15.52
CA CYS A 121 2.64 -9.38 -16.94
C CYS A 121 3.98 -8.96 -17.58
N SER A 122 4.81 -9.93 -17.94
CA SER A 122 6.13 -9.68 -18.55
C SER A 122 6.05 -8.91 -19.87
N GLU A 123 5.03 -9.16 -20.70
CA GLU A 123 4.86 -8.45 -21.99
C GLU A 123 4.54 -6.95 -21.81
N CYS A 124 3.76 -6.60 -20.78
CA CYS A 124 3.40 -5.23 -20.46
C CYS A 124 4.36 -4.55 -19.48
N GLY A 125 5.21 -5.32 -18.79
CA GLY A 125 6.11 -4.83 -17.73
C GLY A 125 5.41 -4.27 -16.50
N ILE A 126 4.16 -4.67 -16.23
CA ILE A 126 3.35 -4.18 -15.10
C ILE A 126 2.54 -5.28 -14.43
N CYS A 127 2.25 -5.10 -13.14
CA CYS A 127 1.31 -5.97 -12.41
C CYS A 127 -0.13 -5.72 -12.85
N ARG A 128 -0.89 -6.80 -12.99
CA ARG A 128 -2.33 -6.83 -13.28
C ARG A 128 -3.05 -7.63 -12.18
N THR A 129 -4.38 -7.62 -12.19
CA THR A 129 -5.25 -8.37 -11.29
C THR A 129 -6.14 -9.32 -12.11
N GLY A 130 -6.70 -10.35 -11.46
CA GLY A 130 -7.66 -11.27 -12.06
C GLY A 130 -7.09 -12.60 -12.56
N GLY A 131 -5.84 -12.94 -12.24
CA GLY A 131 -5.19 -14.21 -12.65
C GLY A 131 -4.66 -14.18 -14.08
N GLU A 132 -3.44 -14.66 -14.29
CA GLU A 132 -2.74 -14.62 -15.59
C GLU A 132 -3.49 -15.42 -16.66
N GLU A 133 -4.09 -16.54 -16.28
CA GLU A 133 -4.82 -17.45 -17.15
C GLU A 133 -6.08 -16.83 -17.77
N ASN A 134 -6.57 -15.72 -17.22
CA ASN A 134 -7.80 -15.06 -17.65
C ASN A 134 -7.55 -13.96 -18.69
N PHE A 135 -6.31 -13.73 -19.12
CA PHE A 135 -5.96 -12.66 -20.03
C PHE A 135 -5.00 -13.14 -21.13
N PHE A 136 -5.14 -12.55 -22.32
CA PHE A 136 -4.20 -12.81 -23.41
C PHE A 136 -3.82 -11.54 -24.17
N HIS A 137 -2.55 -11.44 -24.53
CA HIS A 137 -2.00 -10.33 -25.29
C HIS A 137 -2.31 -10.49 -26.76
N CYS A 138 -2.95 -9.49 -27.36
CA CYS A 138 -2.96 -9.39 -28.80
C CYS A 138 -1.65 -8.73 -29.25
N SER A 139 -0.68 -9.52 -29.71
CA SER A 139 0.63 -9.04 -30.16
C SER A 139 0.54 -8.03 -31.32
N LYS A 140 -0.57 -8.03 -32.06
CA LYS A 140 -0.83 -7.06 -33.13
C LYS A 140 -1.31 -5.70 -32.63
N CYS A 141 -2.00 -5.66 -31.49
CA CYS A 141 -2.62 -4.44 -30.97
C CYS A 141 -1.92 -3.91 -29.71
N GLY A 142 -1.06 -4.70 -29.07
CA GLY A 142 -0.45 -4.36 -27.78
C GLY A 142 -1.47 -4.26 -26.64
N LYS A 143 -2.69 -4.78 -26.84
CA LYS A 143 -3.79 -4.73 -25.87
C LYS A 143 -3.98 -6.09 -25.22
N ILE A 144 -4.32 -6.07 -23.94
CA ILE A 144 -4.81 -7.24 -23.22
C ILE A 144 -6.28 -7.45 -23.60
N LEU A 145 -6.63 -8.67 -23.96
CA LEU A 145 -8.00 -9.10 -24.23
C LEU A 145 -8.44 -10.06 -23.12
N ILE A 146 -9.70 -9.91 -22.70
CA ILE A 146 -10.39 -10.91 -21.89
C ILE A 146 -11.07 -11.92 -22.83
N PRO A 147 -11.00 -13.24 -22.56
CA PRO A 147 -11.91 -14.19 -23.19
C PRO A 147 -13.33 -13.81 -22.80
N TYR A 148 -14.15 -13.44 -23.79
CA TYR A 148 -15.59 -13.43 -23.61
C TYR A 148 -16.02 -14.89 -23.36
N LEU A 149 -16.05 -15.30 -22.10
CA LEU A 149 -16.84 -16.44 -21.69
C LEU A 149 -18.28 -15.96 -21.69
N GLY A 150 -19.06 -16.43 -22.66
CA GLY A 150 -20.49 -16.10 -22.79
C GLY A 150 -21.31 -16.67 -21.64
N ASN A 151 -21.18 -16.11 -20.44
CA ASN A 151 -22.15 -16.26 -19.36
C ASN A 151 -22.26 -14.98 -18.54
N SER A 152 -23.49 -14.50 -18.49
CA SER A 152 -23.96 -13.25 -17.94
C SER A 152 -23.92 -13.26 -16.42
N SER A 153 -22.87 -12.70 -15.80
CA SER A 153 -22.95 -12.24 -14.38
C SER A 153 -21.83 -11.31 -13.92
N PHE A 154 -20.78 -11.08 -14.71
CA PHE A 154 -19.78 -10.05 -14.39
C PHE A 154 -19.88 -8.90 -15.39
N GLY A 155 -20.44 -7.79 -14.93
CA GLY A 155 -20.54 -6.54 -15.69
C GLY A 155 -19.16 -5.98 -16.07
N PRO A 156 -19.12 -5.00 -17.00
CA PRO A 156 -17.87 -4.46 -17.53
C PRO A 156 -17.19 -3.61 -16.47
N TYR A 157 -16.33 -4.19 -15.65
CA TYR A 157 -15.36 -3.41 -14.89
C TYR A 157 -14.27 -2.96 -15.85
N PHE A 158 -14.52 -1.81 -16.48
CA PHE A 158 -13.49 -0.93 -16.99
C PHE A 158 -12.64 -0.52 -15.78
N PHE A 159 -11.53 -1.23 -15.53
CA PHE A 159 -10.51 -0.70 -14.63
C PHE A 159 -9.66 0.27 -15.45
N GLU A 160 -9.88 1.57 -15.22
CA GLU A 160 -8.98 2.63 -15.66
C GLU A 160 -7.57 2.37 -15.11
N LEU A 161 -6.57 2.74 -15.91
CA LEU A 161 -5.13 2.48 -15.76
C LEU A 161 -4.50 3.16 -14.54
#